data_AF-A0A7I8D6I7-F1
#
_entry.id   AF-A0A7I8D6I7-F1
#
_cell.length_a   1.000
_cell.length_b   1.000
_cell.length_c   1.000
_cell.angle_alpha   90.00
_cell.angle_beta   90.00
_cell.angle_gamma   90.00
#
_symmetry.space_group_name_H-M   'P 1'
#
loop_
_entity.id
_entity.type
_entity.pdbx_description
1 polymer ?
#
loop_
_entity_poly.entity_id
_entity_poly.type
_entity_poly.pdbx_seq_one_letter_code
_entity_poly.pdbx_strand_id
1 'polypeptide(L)'
;MKFKPFMGLHSGGVHLRYQGKKSKIQAEMEVWENGVKTKTAGMLSQSILERGTDTGKYAGDFIFSVKEEKNEKDTNGKYQITYGFVDKNGYSSSETMLDKLQNYTMQSTLQLNGAKTVADSNSTIVFGFQATDENGLTTYGSMEETIQKAKWAWSFGCRLLIKGA
;
A
#
# COMPACT_ATOMS: atom_id res chain seq x y z
N MET A 1 13.56 -0.60 -9.22
CA MET A 1 13.71 0.11 -7.93
C MET A 1 15.08 -0.22 -7.36
N LYS A 2 15.90 0.80 -7.05
CA LYS A 2 17.32 0.64 -6.66
C LYS A 2 17.54 -0.09 -5.32
N PHE A 3 16.51 -0.17 -4.47
CA PHE A 3 16.60 -0.72 -3.10
C PHE A 3 16.07 -2.14 -2.92
N LYS A 4 15.54 -2.78 -3.98
CA LYS A 4 14.89 -4.09 -3.91
C LYS A 4 15.70 -5.18 -3.17
N PRO A 5 17.04 -5.29 -3.31
CA PRO A 5 17.82 -6.30 -2.58
C PRO A 5 17.80 -6.16 -1.05
N PHE A 6 17.50 -4.95 -0.52
CA PHE A 6 17.60 -4.65 0.91
C PHE A 6 16.25 -4.60 1.63
N MET A 7 15.14 -4.74 0.90
CA MET A 7 13.79 -4.52 1.44
C MET A 7 13.04 -5.82 1.78
N GLY A 8 13.67 -6.99 1.62
CA GLY A 8 13.05 -8.29 1.86
C GLY A 8 12.11 -8.76 0.74
N LEU A 9 11.56 -9.96 0.88
CA LEU A 9 10.77 -10.66 -0.16
C LEU A 9 9.44 -9.97 -0.48
N HIS A 10 8.86 -9.26 0.50
CA HIS A 10 7.56 -8.61 0.39
C HIS A 10 7.74 -7.09 0.42
N SER A 11 8.37 -6.56 -0.62
CA SER A 11 8.67 -5.14 -0.76
C SER A 11 8.47 -4.65 -2.18
N GLY A 12 8.34 -3.34 -2.31
CA GLY A 12 8.21 -2.72 -3.61
C GLY A 12 7.83 -1.25 -3.49
N GLY A 13 7.32 -0.75 -4.61
CA GLY A 13 6.78 0.59 -4.67
C GLY A 13 6.47 1.00 -6.08
N VAL A 14 5.85 2.16 -6.17
CA VAL A 14 5.25 2.69 -7.39
C VAL A 14 5.67 4.13 -7.57
N HIS A 15 5.96 4.51 -8.81
CA HIS A 15 6.23 5.89 -9.15
C HIS A 15 4.90 6.62 -9.35
N LEU A 16 4.73 7.74 -8.66
CA LEU A 16 3.53 8.56 -8.67
C LEU A 16 3.82 9.92 -9.29
N ARG A 17 2.94 10.35 -10.17
CA ARG A 17 2.98 11.68 -10.79
C ARG A 17 1.62 12.34 -10.65
N TYR A 18 1.64 13.60 -10.26
CA TYR A 18 0.45 14.41 -10.13
C TYR A 18 0.74 15.87 -10.48
N GLN A 19 -0.19 16.51 -11.16
CA GLN A 19 -0.25 17.96 -11.31
C GLN A 19 -1.73 18.37 -11.35
N GLY A 20 -2.15 19.24 -10.44
CA GLY A 20 -3.55 19.65 -10.36
C GLY A 20 -3.88 20.46 -9.11
N LYS A 21 -5.14 20.44 -8.67
CA LYS A 21 -5.64 21.28 -7.57
C LYS A 21 -5.58 20.63 -6.19
N LYS A 22 -5.29 19.32 -6.11
CA LYS A 22 -5.22 18.58 -4.84
C LYS A 22 -3.94 18.94 -4.11
N SER A 23 -4.00 19.09 -2.79
CA SER A 23 -2.89 19.62 -1.99
C SER A 23 -2.19 18.55 -1.17
N LYS A 24 -2.77 17.35 -1.07
CA LYS A 24 -2.17 16.21 -0.38
C LYS A 24 -2.35 14.93 -1.19
N ILE A 25 -1.37 14.05 -1.06
CA ILE A 25 -1.51 12.63 -1.39
C ILE A 25 -1.57 11.83 -0.10
N GLN A 26 -2.36 10.77 -0.10
CA GLN A 26 -2.55 9.91 1.05
C GLN A 26 -2.48 8.45 0.63
N ALA A 27 -1.78 7.65 1.41
CA ALA A 27 -1.82 6.19 1.36
C ALA A 27 -2.56 5.66 2.58
N GLU A 28 -3.49 4.74 2.37
CA GLU A 28 -4.20 4.01 3.41
C GLU A 28 -3.92 2.52 3.26
N MET A 29 -3.61 1.89 4.39
CA MET A 29 -3.48 0.46 4.48
C MET A 29 -4.81 -0.14 4.93
N GLU A 30 -5.39 -0.98 4.10
CA GLU A 30 -6.69 -1.60 4.34
C GLU A 30 -6.53 -3.11 4.54
N VAL A 31 -7.30 -3.69 5.45
CA VAL A 31 -7.39 -5.14 5.66
C VAL A 31 -8.75 -5.60 5.18
N TRP A 32 -8.76 -6.74 4.50
CA TRP A 32 -9.91 -7.31 3.82
C TRP A 32 -10.09 -8.77 4.21
N GLU A 33 -11.33 -9.17 4.47
CA GLU A 33 -11.72 -10.54 4.77
C GLU A 33 -12.92 -10.92 3.90
N ASN A 34 -12.79 -12.02 3.16
CA ASN A 34 -13.79 -12.51 2.22
C ASN A 34 -14.33 -11.40 1.30
N GLY A 35 -13.42 -10.59 0.77
CA GLY A 35 -13.74 -9.47 -0.12
C GLY A 35 -14.28 -8.20 0.54
N VAL A 36 -14.47 -8.19 1.86
CA VAL A 36 -15.02 -7.05 2.60
C VAL A 36 -13.91 -6.34 3.37
N LYS A 37 -13.80 -5.02 3.23
CA LYS A 37 -12.88 -4.21 4.04
C LYS A 37 -13.30 -4.27 5.50
N THR A 38 -12.44 -4.79 6.37
CA THR A 38 -12.69 -4.92 7.80
C THR A 38 -12.14 -3.76 8.61
N LYS A 39 -10.98 -3.20 8.22
CA LYS A 39 -10.38 -2.03 8.89
C LYS A 39 -9.39 -1.28 7.99
N THR A 40 -9.11 -0.03 8.37
CA THR A 40 -7.90 0.70 7.95
C THR A 40 -6.84 0.55 9.04
N ALA A 41 -5.74 -0.13 8.75
CA ALA A 41 -4.68 -0.49 9.70
C ALA A 41 -3.52 0.51 9.75
N GLY A 42 -3.44 1.42 8.79
CA GLY A 42 -2.38 2.40 8.70
C GLY A 42 -2.73 3.51 7.73
N MET A 43 -2.15 4.68 7.94
CA MET A 43 -2.37 5.85 7.11
C MET A 43 -1.12 6.71 7.07
N LEU A 44 -0.82 7.30 5.92
CA LEU A 44 0.23 8.30 5.75
C LEU A 44 -0.24 9.34 4.74
N SER A 45 0.05 10.61 4.99
CA SER A 45 -0.22 11.68 4.03
C SER A 45 0.97 12.60 3.88
N GLN A 46 1.15 13.15 2.69
CA GLN A 46 2.18 14.11 2.37
C GLN A 46 1.57 15.32 1.64
N SER A 47 1.99 16.52 2.02
CA SER A 47 1.67 17.73 1.26
C SER A 47 2.36 17.69 -0.10
N ILE A 48 1.63 18.04 -1.15
CA ILE A 48 2.14 18.07 -2.52
C ILE A 48 2.01 19.46 -3.14
N LEU A 49 1.75 20.49 -2.33
CA LEU A 49 1.70 21.88 -2.82
C LEU A 49 3.08 22.35 -3.29
N GLU A 50 3.13 22.95 -4.47
CA GLU A 50 4.33 23.62 -4.95
C GLU A 50 4.48 24.96 -4.21
N ARG A 51 5.70 25.25 -3.73
CA ARG A 51 5.96 26.45 -2.93
C ARG A 51 5.59 27.72 -3.73
N GLY A 52 4.74 28.56 -3.15
CA GLY A 52 4.31 29.82 -3.76
C GLY A 52 3.19 29.68 -4.78
N THR A 53 2.54 28.51 -4.88
CA THR A 53 1.36 28.30 -5.73
C THR A 53 0.25 27.58 -4.98
N ASP A 54 -0.97 27.65 -5.51
CA ASP A 54 -2.11 26.82 -5.08
C ASP A 54 -2.24 25.53 -5.91
N THR A 55 -1.16 25.14 -6.59
CA THR A 55 -1.12 23.96 -7.46
C THR A 55 -0.39 22.83 -6.74
N GLY A 56 -1.05 21.68 -6.67
CA GLY A 56 -0.42 20.44 -6.27
C GLY A 56 0.43 19.87 -7.38
N LYS A 57 1.65 19.47 -7.05
CA LYS A 57 2.58 18.80 -7.95
C LYS A 57 3.37 17.76 -7.17
N TYR A 58 3.29 16.51 -7.62
CA TYR A 58 4.04 15.40 -7.04
C TYR A 58 4.76 14.63 -8.14
N ALA A 59 6.02 14.31 -7.90
CA ALA A 59 6.82 13.41 -8.72
C ALA A 59 7.76 12.68 -7.78
N GLY A 60 7.39 11.46 -7.41
CA GLY A 60 8.08 10.70 -6.38
C GLY A 60 7.60 9.26 -6.33
N ASP A 61 8.09 8.51 -5.38
CA ASP A 61 7.76 7.10 -5.21
C ASP A 61 6.91 6.92 -3.93
N PHE A 62 5.98 5.99 -3.97
CA PHE A 62 5.43 5.35 -2.78
C PHE A 62 6.10 4.00 -2.63
N ILE A 63 6.73 3.75 -1.49
CA ILE A 63 7.48 2.53 -1.20
C ILE A 63 6.92 1.84 0.04
N PHE A 64 7.05 0.53 0.10
CA PHE A 64 6.72 -0.24 1.28
C PHE A 64 7.64 -1.47 1.42
N SER A 65 7.75 -1.95 2.65
CA SER A 65 8.52 -3.11 3.04
C SER A 65 7.75 -3.86 4.11
N VAL A 66 7.72 -5.18 4.01
CA VAL A 66 7.10 -6.07 4.99
C VAL A 66 8.18 -6.98 5.55
N LYS A 67 8.30 -6.99 6.87
CA LYS A 67 9.19 -7.86 7.62
C LYS A 67 8.37 -8.77 8.52
N GLU A 68 8.65 -10.06 8.46
CA GLU A 68 8.10 -11.01 9.42
C GLU A 68 8.90 -10.92 10.71
N GLU A 69 8.24 -10.56 11.80
CA GLU A 69 8.77 -10.65 13.14
C GLU A 69 8.42 -12.01 13.74
N LYS A 70 9.45 -12.80 14.02
CA LYS A 70 9.34 -14.00 14.84
C LYS A 70 9.81 -13.64 16.25
N ASN A 71 8.90 -13.74 17.21
CA ASN A 71 9.25 -13.66 18.62
C ASN A 71 9.24 -15.08 19.18
N GLU A 72 10.32 -15.51 19.82
CA GLU A 72 10.46 -16.86 20.38
C GLU A 72 9.36 -17.22 21.39
N LYS A 73 8.66 -16.21 21.95
CA LYS A 73 7.54 -16.37 22.89
C LYS A 73 6.16 -16.19 22.26
N ASP A 74 6.06 -15.68 21.03
CA ASP A 74 4.80 -15.43 20.34
C ASP A 74 4.67 -16.40 19.16
N THR A 75 3.85 -17.43 19.34
CA THR A 75 3.58 -18.41 18.28
C THR A 75 2.86 -17.81 17.08
N ASN A 76 2.25 -16.62 17.22
CA ASN A 76 1.33 -16.09 16.23
C ASN A 76 2.02 -15.23 15.17
N GLY A 77 3.24 -14.73 15.42
CA GLY A 77 4.03 -13.96 14.45
C GLY A 77 3.36 -12.65 14.01
N LYS A 78 4.17 -11.66 13.61
CA LYS A 78 3.63 -10.37 13.15
C LYS A 78 4.31 -9.91 11.87
N TYR A 79 3.56 -9.16 11.06
CA TYR A 79 4.11 -8.37 9.98
C TYR A 79 4.38 -6.96 10.48
N GLN A 80 5.64 -6.55 10.49
CA GLN A 80 6.05 -5.16 10.60
C GLN A 80 6.07 -4.57 9.19
N ILE A 81 5.25 -3.55 8.97
CA ILE A 81 5.04 -2.95 7.64
C ILE A 81 5.45 -1.49 7.68
N THR A 82 6.55 -1.18 7.01
CA THR A 82 7.06 0.19 6.85
C THR A 82 6.69 0.69 5.47
N TYR A 83 6.14 1.90 5.37
CA TYR A 83 5.72 2.49 4.10
C TYR A 83 5.96 4.00 4.10
N GLY A 84 6.17 4.57 2.91
CA GLY A 84 6.57 5.95 2.81
C GLY A 84 6.42 6.55 1.42
N PHE A 85 6.30 7.88 1.41
CA PHE A 85 6.43 8.70 0.22
C PHE A 85 7.83 9.28 0.16
N VAL A 86 8.46 9.23 -1.01
CA VAL A 86 9.80 9.75 -1.26
C VAL A 86 9.76 10.63 -2.51
N ASP A 87 10.23 11.86 -2.41
CA ASP A 87 10.36 12.76 -3.55
C ASP A 87 11.71 13.52 -3.50
N LYS A 88 11.89 14.48 -4.41
CA LYS A 88 13.11 15.30 -4.45
C LYS A 88 13.32 16.18 -3.20
N ASN A 89 12.27 16.42 -2.42
CA ASN A 89 12.29 17.29 -1.24
C ASN A 89 12.54 16.51 0.06
N GLY A 90 12.47 15.18 0.02
CA GLY A 90 12.74 14.31 1.17
C GLY A 90 11.86 13.08 1.18
N TYR A 91 11.59 12.57 2.38
CA TYR A 91 10.69 11.44 2.58
C TYR A 91 9.77 11.63 3.80
N SER A 92 8.63 10.98 3.77
CA SER A 92 7.76 10.75 4.91
C SER A 92 7.49 9.26 5.02
N SER A 93 7.50 8.72 6.24
CA SER A 93 7.31 7.28 6.46
C SER A 93 6.47 7.02 7.69
N SER A 94 5.79 5.88 7.70
CA SER A 94 5.04 5.35 8.82
C SER A 94 5.29 3.86 8.92
N GLU A 95 4.98 3.31 10.08
CA GLU A 95 5.04 1.89 10.35
C GLU A 95 3.73 1.43 10.98
N THR A 96 3.33 0.19 10.68
CA THR A 96 2.21 -0.47 11.35
C THR A 96 2.51 -1.96 11.54
N MET A 97 1.81 -2.57 12.49
CA MET A 97 1.90 -3.99 12.79
C MET A 97 0.60 -4.68 12.40
N LEU A 98 0.71 -5.82 11.73
CA LEU A 98 -0.41 -6.74 11.52
C LEU A 98 -0.10 -8.10 12.13
N ASP A 99 -1.10 -8.71 12.76
CA ASP A 99 -1.01 -10.09 13.19
C ASP A 99 -0.96 -11.01 11.97
N LYS A 100 -0.07 -12.01 12.00
CA LYS A 100 -0.03 -13.04 10.97
C LYS A 100 -1.17 -14.02 11.22
N LEU A 101 -1.91 -14.35 10.17
CA LEU A 101 -2.98 -15.32 10.27
C LEU A 101 -2.41 -16.73 10.13
N GLN A 102 -2.61 -17.55 11.15
CA GLN A 102 -1.93 -18.83 11.30
C GLN A 102 -2.46 -19.94 10.39
N ASN A 103 -3.67 -19.81 9.89
CA ASN A 103 -4.33 -20.82 9.07
C ASN A 103 -4.01 -20.69 7.57
N TYR A 104 -3.35 -19.61 7.14
CA TYR A 104 -3.03 -19.44 5.72
C TYR A 104 -1.71 -20.12 5.33
N THR A 105 -1.82 -20.98 4.33
CA THR A 105 -0.73 -21.84 3.83
C THR A 105 -0.05 -21.26 2.60
N MET A 106 -0.74 -20.35 1.89
CA MET A 106 -0.23 -19.67 0.70
C MET A 106 -0.39 -18.16 0.80
N GLN A 107 0.63 -17.43 0.35
CA GLN A 107 0.62 -15.97 0.29
C GLN A 107 1.28 -15.46 -0.98
N SER A 108 0.79 -14.33 -1.50
CA SER A 108 1.42 -13.66 -2.63
C SER A 108 1.23 -12.15 -2.57
N THR A 109 2.20 -11.48 -3.16
CA THR A 109 2.22 -10.04 -3.35
C THR A 109 1.61 -9.68 -4.70
N LEU A 110 0.69 -8.72 -4.70
CA LEU A 110 0.07 -8.12 -5.87
C LEU A 110 0.76 -6.78 -6.17
N GLN A 111 1.21 -6.61 -7.41
CA GLN A 111 1.84 -5.38 -7.88
C GLN A 111 1.08 -4.82 -9.08
N LEU A 112 1.13 -3.49 -9.25
CA LEU A 112 0.60 -2.84 -10.46
C LEU A 112 1.34 -3.37 -11.70
N ASN A 113 0.56 -3.82 -12.69
CA ASN A 113 1.07 -4.19 -14.00
C ASN A 113 1.05 -2.99 -14.93
N GLY A 114 2.17 -2.28 -15.00
CA GLY A 114 2.34 -1.11 -15.88
C GLY A 114 1.77 0.19 -15.33
N ALA A 115 1.76 1.21 -16.17
CA ALA A 115 1.28 2.54 -15.82
C ALA A 115 -0.26 2.59 -15.78
N LYS A 116 -0.81 3.28 -14.78
CA LYS A 116 -2.26 3.48 -14.61
C LYS A 116 -2.55 4.95 -14.38
N THR A 117 -3.48 5.51 -15.15
CA THR A 117 -4.01 6.87 -14.93
C THR A 117 -5.30 6.78 -14.13
N VAL A 118 -5.45 7.63 -13.13
CA VAL A 118 -6.58 7.62 -12.19
C VAL A 118 -7.12 9.03 -12.06
N ALA A 119 -8.44 9.18 -12.04
CA ALA A 119 -9.09 10.46 -11.83
C ALA A 119 -8.89 10.96 -10.38
N ASP A 120 -8.74 12.28 -10.20
CA ASP A 120 -8.52 12.93 -8.90
C ASP A 120 -9.57 12.62 -7.82
N SER A 121 -10.77 12.18 -8.22
CA SER A 121 -11.86 11.80 -7.31
C SER A 121 -11.73 10.37 -6.76
N ASN A 122 -10.86 9.55 -7.34
CA ASN A 122 -10.82 8.13 -7.08
C ASN A 122 -9.60 7.74 -6.24
N SER A 123 -9.74 6.65 -5.50
CA SER A 123 -8.61 5.91 -4.95
C SER A 123 -8.21 4.81 -5.93
N THR A 124 -6.94 4.42 -5.94
CA THR A 124 -6.49 3.21 -6.62
C THR A 124 -5.65 2.36 -5.67
N ILE A 125 -5.78 1.05 -5.78
CA ILE A 125 -4.85 0.15 -5.11
C ILE A 125 -3.55 0.19 -5.89
N VAL A 126 -2.45 0.42 -5.18
CA VAL A 126 -1.09 0.46 -5.77
C VAL A 126 -0.25 -0.74 -5.36
N PHE A 127 -0.70 -1.45 -4.33
CA PHE A 127 -0.09 -2.66 -3.82
C PHE A 127 -1.13 -3.51 -3.11
N GLY A 128 -0.99 -4.83 -3.22
CA GLY A 128 -1.77 -5.77 -2.43
C GLY A 128 -0.95 -6.94 -1.91
N PHE A 129 -1.47 -7.61 -0.92
CA PHE A 129 -1.01 -8.89 -0.41
C PHE A 129 -2.25 -9.74 -0.19
N GLN A 130 -2.21 -10.98 -0.65
CA GLN A 130 -3.30 -11.93 -0.43
C GLN A 130 -2.76 -13.20 0.23
N ALA A 131 -3.60 -13.80 1.06
CA ALA A 131 -3.35 -15.08 1.69
C ALA A 131 -4.61 -15.95 1.67
N THR A 132 -4.41 -17.27 1.64
CA THR A 132 -5.48 -18.26 1.62
C THR A 132 -5.04 -19.55 2.33
N ASP A 133 -6.03 -20.29 2.81
CA ASP A 133 -5.91 -21.62 3.43
C ASP A 133 -6.26 -22.73 2.42
N GLU A 134 -6.60 -22.35 1.20
CA GLU A 134 -6.91 -23.25 0.10
C GLU A 134 -5.64 -23.68 -0.65
N ASN A 135 -5.79 -24.70 -1.50
CA ASN A 135 -4.70 -25.31 -2.28
C ASN A 135 -4.15 -24.41 -3.41
N GLY A 136 -4.59 -23.16 -3.52
CA GLY A 136 -4.16 -22.26 -4.59
C GLY A 136 -4.53 -20.81 -4.36
N LEU A 137 -3.69 -19.90 -4.84
CA LEU A 137 -3.99 -18.47 -4.93
C LEU A 137 -4.62 -18.16 -6.27
N THR A 138 -5.72 -17.40 -6.24
CA THR A 138 -6.35 -16.90 -7.47
C THR A 138 -5.95 -15.45 -7.67
N THR A 139 -5.48 -15.12 -8.88
CA THR A 139 -5.28 -13.73 -9.30
C THR A 139 -6.25 -13.45 -10.45
N TYR A 140 -6.94 -12.33 -10.38
CA TYR A 140 -7.96 -11.93 -11.36
C TYR A 140 -7.44 -10.80 -12.25
N GLY A 141 -8.31 -10.23 -13.10
CA GLY A 141 -7.91 -9.26 -14.12
C GLY A 141 -7.34 -7.95 -13.56
N SER A 142 -7.64 -7.61 -12.30
CA SER A 142 -7.10 -6.44 -11.59
C SER A 142 -6.75 -6.75 -10.14
N MET A 143 -5.93 -5.90 -9.51
CA MET A 143 -5.64 -6.00 -8.08
C MET A 143 -6.87 -5.76 -7.23
N GLU A 144 -7.71 -4.79 -7.62
CA GLU A 144 -8.97 -4.49 -6.95
C GLU A 144 -9.90 -5.71 -6.95
N GLU A 145 -10.10 -6.34 -8.11
CA GLU A 145 -10.90 -7.56 -8.22
C GLU A 145 -10.29 -8.72 -7.41
N THR A 146 -8.96 -8.83 -7.41
CA THR A 146 -8.28 -9.88 -6.64
C THR A 146 -8.48 -9.72 -5.14
N ILE A 147 -8.34 -8.50 -4.61
CA ILE A 147 -8.56 -8.23 -3.19
C ILE A 147 -10.03 -8.43 -2.79
N GLN A 148 -10.96 -8.01 -3.63
CA GLN A 148 -12.40 -8.18 -3.41
C GLN A 148 -12.87 -9.64 -3.47
N LYS A 149 -12.03 -10.56 -3.96
CA LYS A 149 -12.34 -12.00 -4.01
C LYS A 149 -11.43 -12.83 -3.10
N ALA A 150 -10.42 -12.22 -2.49
CA ALA A 150 -9.50 -12.91 -1.59
C ALA A 150 -10.20 -13.29 -0.27
N LYS A 151 -9.88 -14.48 0.25
CA LYS A 151 -10.25 -14.87 1.63
C LYS A 151 -9.68 -13.90 2.64
N TRP A 152 -8.41 -13.55 2.47
CA TRP A 152 -7.78 -12.49 3.23
C TRP A 152 -6.80 -11.71 2.39
N ALA A 153 -6.79 -10.41 2.60
CA ALA A 153 -5.84 -9.53 1.97
C ALA A 153 -5.56 -8.30 2.82
N TRP A 154 -4.45 -7.64 2.52
CA TRP A 154 -4.27 -6.24 2.84
C TRP A 154 -3.72 -5.49 1.65
N SER A 155 -3.95 -4.18 1.61
CA SER A 155 -3.61 -3.37 0.45
C SER A 155 -3.22 -1.96 0.83
N PHE A 156 -2.42 -1.32 -0.03
CA PHE A 156 -2.25 0.12 0.01
C PHE A 156 -3.09 0.76 -1.10
N GLY A 157 -4.08 1.56 -0.69
CA GLY A 157 -4.82 2.46 -1.57
C GLY A 157 -4.21 3.86 -1.52
N CYS A 158 -3.99 4.47 -2.68
CA CYS A 158 -3.57 5.87 -2.78
C CYS A 158 -4.71 6.75 -3.30
N ARG A 159 -4.92 7.89 -2.65
CA ARG A 159 -5.89 8.92 -3.06
C ARG A 159 -5.35 10.33 -2.89
N LEU A 160 -5.94 11.26 -3.63
CA LEU A 160 -5.63 12.68 -3.54
C LEU A 160 -6.67 13.41 -2.68
N LEU A 161 -6.22 14.33 -1.84
CA LEU A 161 -7.08 15.11 -0.96
C LEU A 161 -7.00 16.62 -1.25
N ILE A 162 -8.09 17.31 -0.96
CA ILE A 162 -8.13 18.77 -0.90
C ILE A 162 -7.50 19.27 0.41
N LYS A 163 -7.18 20.58 0.45
CA LYS A 163 -6.71 21.23 1.68
C LYS A 163 -7.81 21.06 2.74
N GLY A 164 -7.44 20.60 3.94
CA GLY A 164 -8.37 20.58 5.06
C GLY A 164 -8.87 22.00 5.30
N ALA A 165 -10.19 22.15 5.37
CA ALA A 165 -10.82 23.39 5.81
C ALA A 165 -10.48 23.65 7.28
#